data_AF-A0A7J4M162-F1
#
_entry.id   AF-A0A7J4M162-F1
#
_cell.length_a   1.000
_cell.length_b   1.000
_cell.length_c   1.000
_cell.angle_alpha   90.00
_cell.angle_beta   90.00
_cell.angle_gamma   90.00
#
_symmetry.space_group_name_H-M   'P 1'
#
loop_
_entity.id
_entity.type
_entity.pdbx_description
1 polymer ?
#
loop_
_entity_poly.entity_id
_entity_poly.type
_entity_poly.pdbx_seq_one_letter_code
_entity_poly.pdbx_strand_id
1 'polypeptide(L)'
;MFRKKSRDEQVKEAFDKIKEELTEHLDSINANTNEIQSNYEFICRLDEKIDKLAERMEEIHILLSSSRPLLDYNLDPLTDQEKKIVLLLYASTKPCTYKLLAAKLKLSEHLIRTYLTTLITKGVPIIKKYAGSEVYLSLDPDFKRLQATENILQVNEDISREIN
;
A
#
# COMPACT_ATOMS: atom_id res chain seq x y z
N MET A 1 -82.37 2.71 6.19
CA MET A 1 -82.68 3.28 4.85
C MET A 1 -81.43 4.01 4.37
N PHE A 2 -80.69 3.47 3.40
CA PHE A 2 -79.51 4.15 2.86
C PHE A 2 -79.96 5.26 1.91
N ARG A 3 -79.69 6.52 2.29
CA ARG A 3 -79.99 7.69 1.45
C ARG A 3 -78.99 7.69 0.28
N LYS A 4 -79.50 7.61 -0.96
CA LYS A 4 -78.68 7.61 -2.18
C LYS A 4 -78.11 9.03 -2.38
N LYS A 5 -76.78 9.18 -2.34
CA LYS A 5 -76.09 10.47 -2.55
C LYS A 5 -76.47 11.08 -3.90
N SER A 6 -76.69 12.40 -3.91
CA SER A 6 -76.94 13.19 -5.13
C SER A 6 -75.72 13.15 -6.06
N ARG A 7 -75.92 13.32 -7.38
CA ARG A 7 -74.81 13.40 -8.36
C ARG A 7 -73.80 14.50 -7.99
N ASP A 8 -74.29 15.64 -7.50
CA ASP A 8 -73.44 16.75 -7.07
C ASP A 8 -72.60 16.40 -5.84
N GLU A 9 -73.14 15.60 -4.92
CA GLU A 9 -72.40 15.12 -3.74
C GLU A 9 -71.29 14.13 -4.14
N GLN A 10 -71.54 13.28 -5.15
CA GLN A 10 -70.53 12.34 -5.67
C GLN A 10 -69.39 13.05 -6.40
N VAL A 11 -69.71 14.08 -7.19
CA VAL A 11 -68.69 14.90 -7.88
C VAL A 11 -67.86 15.68 -6.86
N LYS A 12 -68.51 16.29 -5.86
CA LYS A 12 -67.79 17.01 -4.80
C LYS A 12 -66.84 16.11 -4.02
N GLU A 13 -67.29 14.92 -3.65
CA GLU A 13 -66.46 13.94 -2.95
C GLU A 13 -65.26 13.47 -3.79
N ALA A 14 -65.42 13.32 -5.12
CA ALA A 14 -64.31 13.01 -6.01
C ALA A 14 -63.29 14.15 -6.07
N PHE A 15 -63.74 15.40 -6.14
CA PHE A 15 -62.86 16.58 -6.10
C PHE A 15 -62.16 16.74 -4.76
N ASP A 16 -62.84 16.46 -3.64
CA ASP A 16 -62.26 16.52 -2.31
C ASP A 16 -61.12 15.48 -2.18
N LYS A 17 -61.32 14.25 -2.68
CA LYS A 17 -60.26 13.22 -2.74
C LYS A 17 -59.07 13.64 -3.59
N ILE A 18 -59.30 14.18 -4.79
CA ILE A 18 -58.22 14.66 -5.67
C ILE A 18 -57.43 15.77 -4.97
N LYS A 19 -58.13 16.66 -4.25
CA LYS A 19 -57.50 17.74 -3.50
C LYS A 19 -56.64 17.20 -2.35
N GLU A 20 -57.12 16.19 -1.63
CA GLU A 20 -56.34 15.52 -0.58
C GLU A 20 -55.07 14.87 -1.16
N GLU A 21 -55.19 14.09 -2.23
CA GLU A 21 -54.05 13.44 -2.91
C GLU A 21 -53.03 14.48 -3.42
N LEU A 22 -53.49 15.58 -4.02
CA LEU A 22 -52.62 16.66 -4.48
C LEU A 22 -51.89 17.36 -3.32
N THR A 23 -52.54 17.47 -2.16
CA THR A 23 -51.93 18.06 -0.97
C THR A 23 -50.85 17.14 -0.43
N GLU A 24 -51.13 15.84 -0.34
CA GLU A 24 -50.17 14.82 0.12
C GLU A 24 -48.96 14.70 -0.82
N HIS A 25 -49.18 14.80 -2.14
CA HIS A 25 -48.09 14.87 -3.12
C HIS A 25 -47.23 16.12 -2.95
N LEU A 26 -47.85 17.28 -2.69
CA LEU A 26 -47.12 18.52 -2.48
C LEU A 26 -46.24 18.45 -1.23
N ASP A 27 -46.75 17.88 -0.14
CA ASP A 27 -45.98 17.65 1.09
C ASP A 27 -44.82 16.69 0.85
N SER A 28 -45.05 15.61 0.10
CA SER A 28 -44.01 14.64 -0.27
C SER A 28 -42.91 15.29 -1.14
N ILE A 29 -43.28 16.14 -2.09
CA ILE A 29 -42.33 16.89 -2.94
C ILE A 29 -41.49 17.83 -2.09
N ASN A 30 -42.11 18.54 -1.15
CA ASN A 30 -41.39 19.47 -0.27
C ASN A 30 -40.42 18.72 0.65
N ALA A 31 -40.83 17.58 1.22
CA ALA A 31 -39.97 16.73 2.03
C ALA A 31 -38.74 16.26 1.23
N ASN A 32 -38.96 15.74 0.02
CA ASN A 32 -37.88 15.31 -0.86
C ASN A 32 -36.96 16.46 -1.25
N THR A 33 -37.52 17.66 -1.48
CA THR A 33 -36.72 18.86 -1.82
C THR A 33 -35.80 19.23 -0.66
N ASN A 34 -36.30 19.21 0.57
CA ASN A 34 -35.50 19.48 1.76
C ASN A 34 -34.40 18.43 1.99
N GLU A 35 -34.71 17.15 1.74
CA GLU A 35 -33.74 16.07 1.85
C GLU A 35 -32.62 16.20 0.80
N ILE A 36 -32.98 16.46 -0.47
CA ILE A 36 -32.02 16.70 -1.55
C ILE A 36 -31.11 17.87 -1.21
N GLN A 37 -31.67 18.97 -0.70
CA GLN A 37 -30.88 20.13 -0.29
C GLN A 37 -29.89 19.77 0.83
N SER A 38 -30.36 19.04 1.85
CA SER A 38 -29.51 18.60 2.97
C SER A 38 -28.37 17.68 2.49
N ASN A 39 -28.66 16.78 1.55
CA ASN A 39 -27.68 15.90 0.94
C ASN A 39 -26.66 16.67 0.12
N TYR A 40 -27.10 17.67 -0.65
CA TYR A 40 -26.21 18.54 -1.42
C TYR A 40 -25.23 19.28 -0.50
N GLU A 41 -25.73 19.88 0.59
CA GLU A 41 -24.85 20.54 1.57
C GLU A 41 -23.84 19.57 2.19
N PHE A 42 -24.25 18.33 2.46
CA PHE A 42 -23.34 17.31 2.97
C PHE A 42 -22.25 16.93 1.96
N ILE A 43 -22.61 16.80 0.68
CA ILE A 43 -21.66 16.52 -0.41
C ILE A 43 -20.65 17.66 -0.53
N CYS A 44 -21.07 18.93 -0.52
CA CYS A 44 -20.14 20.06 -0.56
C CYS A 44 -19.13 20.03 0.59
N ARG A 45 -19.57 19.68 1.81
CA ARG A 45 -18.66 19.53 2.96
C ARG A 45 -17.71 18.35 2.81
N LEU A 46 -18.11 17.29 2.09
CA LEU A 46 -17.21 16.17 1.79
C LEU A 46 -16.17 16.56 0.75
N ASP A 47 -16.55 17.28 -0.30
CA ASP A 47 -15.61 17.79 -1.30
C ASP A 47 -14.55 18.66 -0.65
N GLU A 48 -14.93 19.60 0.23
CA GLU A 48 -13.97 20.40 1.00
C GLU A 48 -12.99 19.56 1.84
N LYS A 49 -13.43 18.42 2.37
CA LYS A 49 -12.56 17.51 3.11
C LYS A 49 -11.65 16.71 2.19
N ILE A 50 -12.13 16.31 1.03
CA ILE A 50 -11.34 15.61 0.01
C ILE A 50 -10.24 16.54 -0.51
N ASP A 51 -10.55 17.80 -0.77
CA ASP A 51 -9.57 18.80 -1.20
C ASP A 51 -8.45 18.98 -0.15
N LYS A 52 -8.82 19.13 1.12
CA LYS A 52 -7.84 19.19 2.22
C LYS A 52 -7.00 17.93 2.34
N LEU A 53 -7.59 16.75 2.14
CA LEU A 53 -6.84 15.49 2.14
C LEU A 53 -5.87 15.42 0.95
N ALA A 54 -6.27 15.89 -0.22
CA ALA A 54 -5.41 15.96 -1.39
C ALA A 54 -4.22 16.90 -1.14
N GLU A 55 -4.44 18.07 -0.54
CA GLU A 55 -3.37 18.99 -0.14
C GLU A 55 -2.38 18.32 0.83
N ARG A 56 -2.88 17.65 1.87
CA ARG A 56 -2.03 16.92 2.84
C ARG A 56 -1.26 15.77 2.20
N MET A 57 -1.86 15.08 1.25
CA MET A 57 -1.21 14.00 0.52
C MET A 57 -0.08 14.55 -0.36
N GLU A 58 -0.28 15.71 -1.00
CA GLU A 58 0.77 16.38 -1.76
C GLU A 58 1.90 16.86 -0.84
N GLU A 59 1.59 17.43 0.34
CA GLU A 59 2.60 17.76 1.35
C GLU A 59 3.45 16.54 1.73
N ILE A 60 2.81 15.40 2.01
CA ILE A 60 3.50 14.14 2.32
C ILE A 60 4.32 13.66 1.13
N HIS A 61 3.78 13.73 -0.09
CA HIS A 61 4.48 13.33 -1.30
C HIS A 61 5.73 14.19 -1.53
N ILE A 62 5.64 15.51 -1.31
CA ILE A 62 6.79 16.42 -1.39
C ILE A 62 7.80 16.08 -0.29
N LEU A 63 7.38 15.80 0.95
CA LEU A 63 8.28 15.38 2.03
C LEU A 63 8.98 14.05 1.70
N LEU A 64 8.26 13.07 1.15
CA LEU A 64 8.78 11.77 0.71
C LEU A 64 9.60 11.82 -0.58
N SER A 65 9.46 12.88 -1.38
CA SER A 65 10.23 13.06 -2.62
C SER A 65 11.48 13.93 -2.39
N SER A 66 11.37 14.92 -1.51
CA SER A 66 12.48 15.80 -1.09
C SER A 66 13.39 15.07 -0.11
N SER A 67 12.83 14.21 0.72
CA SER A 67 13.54 13.05 1.23
C SER A 67 13.61 12.07 0.07
N ARG A 68 14.62 12.18 -0.82
CA ARG A 68 15.23 10.90 -1.22
C ARG A 68 15.37 10.15 0.10
N PRO A 69 14.89 8.93 0.26
CA PRO A 69 15.43 8.19 1.35
C PRO A 69 16.92 8.18 0.99
N LEU A 70 17.69 9.05 1.65
CA LEU A 70 18.84 8.59 2.37
C LEU A 70 18.28 7.37 3.08
N LEU A 71 18.26 6.24 2.37
CA LEU A 71 18.36 4.95 2.97
C LEU A 71 19.70 5.11 3.64
N ASP A 72 19.65 5.71 4.83
CA ASP A 72 20.76 5.81 5.72
C ASP A 72 20.86 4.36 6.16
N TYR A 73 21.50 3.58 5.28
CA TYR A 73 21.89 2.22 5.51
C TYR A 73 22.95 2.35 6.60
N ASN A 74 22.50 2.68 7.82
CA ASN A 74 23.23 2.50 9.06
C ASN A 74 23.30 0.99 9.25
N LEU A 75 24.13 0.37 8.41
CA LEU A 75 24.43 -1.03 8.47
C LEU A 75 25.24 -1.22 9.73
N ASP A 76 24.72 -2.05 10.62
CA ASP A 76 25.55 -2.58 11.70
C ASP A 76 26.77 -3.27 11.08
N PRO A 77 27.94 -3.19 11.73
CA PRO A 77 29.16 -3.79 11.22
C PRO A 77 28.95 -5.27 10.91
N LEU A 78 29.24 -5.62 9.65
CA LEU A 78 29.17 -6.98 9.14
C LEU A 78 30.43 -7.75 9.49
N THR A 79 30.27 -8.99 9.93
CA THR A 79 31.36 -9.95 10.10
C THR A 79 31.90 -10.40 8.75
N ASP A 80 33.12 -10.96 8.71
CA ASP A 80 33.73 -11.40 7.46
C ASP A 80 32.89 -12.46 6.73
N GLN A 81 32.22 -13.35 7.47
CA GLN A 81 31.34 -14.37 6.89
C GLN A 81 30.07 -13.75 6.28
N GLU A 82 29.48 -12.76 6.95
CA GLU A 82 28.34 -12.01 6.43
C GLU A 82 28.72 -11.22 5.18
N LYS A 83 29.90 -10.57 5.16
CA LYS A 83 30.44 -9.89 3.99
C LYS A 83 30.61 -10.85 2.81
N LYS A 84 31.14 -12.05 3.04
CA LYS A 84 31.29 -13.10 2.00
C LYS A 84 29.94 -13.52 1.41
N ILE A 85 28.91 -13.69 2.24
CA ILE A 85 27.56 -14.05 1.79
C ILE A 85 26.95 -12.93 0.94
N VAL A 86 27.02 -11.69 1.40
CA VAL A 86 26.48 -10.54 0.67
C VAL A 86 27.22 -10.34 -0.65
N LEU A 87 28.55 -10.45 -0.64
CA LEU A 87 29.35 -10.31 -1.86
C LEU A 87 29.01 -11.39 -2.88
N LEU A 88 28.78 -12.62 -2.43
CA LEU A 88 28.34 -13.70 -3.30
C LEU A 88 26.95 -13.44 -3.90
N LEU A 89 26.01 -12.90 -3.13
CA LEU A 89 24.69 -12.48 -3.64
C LEU A 89 24.76 -11.26 -4.56
N TYR A 90 25.73 -10.37 -4.33
CA TYR A 90 25.98 -9.20 -5.16
C TYR A 90 26.50 -9.61 -6.54
N ALA A 91 27.57 -10.42 -6.56
CA ALA A 91 28.21 -10.94 -7.77
C ALA A 91 27.31 -11.88 -8.58
N SER A 92 26.32 -12.51 -7.93
CA SER A 92 25.37 -13.38 -8.61
C SER A 92 24.37 -12.58 -9.44
N THR A 93 24.34 -12.86 -10.75
CA THR A 93 23.36 -12.30 -11.70
C THR A 93 22.01 -13.02 -11.64
N LYS A 94 21.99 -14.26 -11.14
CA LYS A 94 20.79 -15.07 -10.96
C LYS A 94 20.44 -15.21 -9.47
N PRO A 95 19.15 -15.32 -9.12
CA PRO A 95 18.74 -15.61 -7.75
C PRO A 95 19.38 -16.92 -7.26
N CYS A 96 19.92 -16.89 -6.03
CA CYS A 96 20.64 -18.01 -5.44
C CYS A 96 19.75 -18.80 -4.48
N THR A 97 19.98 -20.11 -4.36
CA THR A 97 19.31 -20.93 -3.34
C THR A 97 20.20 -21.13 -2.12
N TYR A 98 19.61 -21.52 -0.98
CA TYR A 98 20.36 -21.89 0.22
C TYR A 98 21.44 -22.96 -0.06
N LYS A 99 21.09 -23.97 -0.88
CA LYS A 99 22.00 -25.03 -1.33
C LYS A 99 23.22 -24.48 -2.07
N LEU A 100 23.00 -23.54 -2.99
CA LEU A 100 24.08 -22.94 -3.78
C LEU A 100 25.04 -22.12 -2.89
N LEU A 101 24.49 -21.33 -1.96
CA LEU A 101 25.29 -20.55 -1.02
C LEU A 101 26.09 -21.46 -0.08
N ALA A 102 25.47 -22.50 0.46
CA ALA A 102 26.10 -23.49 1.32
C ALA A 102 27.27 -24.20 0.61
N ALA A 103 27.07 -24.63 -0.64
CA ALA A 103 28.10 -25.28 -1.44
C ALA A 103 29.30 -24.35 -1.73
N LYS A 104 29.04 -23.09 -2.10
CA LYS A 104 30.11 -22.14 -2.43
C LYS A 104 30.91 -21.69 -1.22
N LEU A 105 30.26 -21.49 -0.08
CA LEU A 105 30.92 -21.00 1.14
C LEU A 105 31.41 -22.14 2.05
N LYS A 106 31.16 -23.40 1.69
CA LYS A 106 31.49 -24.59 2.50
C LYS A 106 30.86 -24.54 3.90
N LEU A 107 29.63 -24.02 3.98
CA LEU A 107 28.85 -23.90 5.22
C LEU A 107 27.59 -24.77 5.14
N SER A 108 26.99 -25.09 6.29
CA SER A 108 25.69 -25.78 6.30
C SER A 108 24.55 -24.84 5.89
N GLU A 109 23.49 -25.36 5.28
CA GLU A 109 22.30 -24.56 4.93
C GLU A 109 21.66 -23.89 6.14
N HIS A 110 21.72 -24.54 7.31
CA HIS A 110 21.24 -23.97 8.56
C HIS A 110 22.03 -22.71 8.94
N LEU A 111 23.36 -22.76 8.84
CA LEU A 111 24.22 -21.64 9.17
C LEU A 111 24.03 -20.47 8.19
N ILE A 112 23.85 -20.76 6.90
CA ILE A 112 23.50 -19.74 5.89
C ILE A 112 22.17 -19.07 6.22
N ARG A 113 21.14 -19.81 6.67
CA ARG A 113 19.86 -19.23 7.09
C ARG A 113 20.02 -18.29 8.28
N THR A 114 20.85 -18.67 9.25
CA THR A 114 21.17 -17.83 10.41
C THR A 114 21.84 -16.54 9.95
N TYR A 115 22.89 -16.61 9.13
CA TYR A 115 23.58 -15.43 8.61
C TYR A 115 22.69 -14.54 7.73
N LEU A 116 21.81 -15.11 6.91
CA LEU A 116 20.87 -14.30 6.13
C LEU A 116 19.84 -13.60 7.02
N THR A 117 19.47 -14.22 8.15
CA THR A 117 18.60 -13.60 9.13
C THR A 117 19.33 -12.45 9.81
N THR A 118 20.59 -12.63 10.22
CA THR A 118 21.38 -11.54 10.82
C THR A 118 21.64 -10.40 9.83
N LEU A 119 21.88 -10.71 8.55
CA LEU A 119 22.02 -9.70 7.50
C LEU A 119 20.78 -8.83 7.36
N ILE A 120 19.59 -9.44 7.38
CA ILE A 120 18.33 -8.71 7.33
C ILE A 120 18.15 -7.84 8.57
N THR A 121 18.45 -8.36 9.77
CA THR A 121 18.34 -7.57 11.00
C THR A 121 19.32 -6.41 11.05
N LYS A 122 20.49 -6.55 10.44
CA LYS A 122 21.52 -5.50 10.31
C LYS A 122 21.24 -4.49 9.19
N GLY A 123 20.09 -4.59 8.52
CA GLY A 123 19.65 -3.63 7.50
C GLY A 123 20.05 -3.95 6.06
N VAL A 124 20.54 -5.16 5.77
CA VAL A 124 20.82 -5.57 4.38
C VAL A 124 19.52 -6.08 3.72
N PRO A 125 19.02 -5.41 2.65
CA PRO A 125 17.76 -5.76 2.02
C PRO A 125 17.91 -6.98 1.10
N ILE A 126 17.53 -8.14 1.63
CA ILE A 126 17.53 -9.42 0.90
C ILE A 126 16.10 -9.79 0.49
N ILE A 127 15.86 -9.91 -0.81
CA ILE A 127 14.61 -10.35 -1.40
C ILE A 127 14.56 -11.89 -1.41
N LYS A 128 13.50 -12.45 -0.82
CA LYS A 128 13.20 -13.89 -0.84
C LYS A 128 12.01 -14.17 -1.77
N LYS A 129 12.23 -14.93 -2.83
CA LYS A 129 11.19 -15.40 -3.75
C LYS A 129 10.96 -16.89 -3.55
N TYR A 130 9.71 -17.27 -3.35
CA TYR A 130 9.31 -18.67 -3.16
C TYR A 130 8.78 -19.22 -4.48
N ALA A 131 9.37 -20.30 -4.98
CA ALA A 131 8.90 -21.00 -6.16
C ALA A 131 8.83 -22.50 -5.85
N GLY A 132 7.61 -22.99 -5.57
CA GLY A 132 7.39 -24.35 -5.08
C GLY A 132 8.02 -24.55 -3.70
N SER A 133 8.84 -25.60 -3.57
CA SER A 133 9.58 -25.92 -2.34
C SER A 133 10.93 -25.19 -2.22
N GLU A 134 11.32 -24.41 -3.22
CA GLU A 134 12.61 -23.73 -3.26
C GLU A 134 12.49 -22.23 -2.96
N VAL A 135 13.51 -21.72 -2.25
CA VAL A 135 13.64 -20.30 -1.91
C VAL A 135 14.81 -19.72 -2.68
N TYR A 136 14.52 -18.68 -3.45
CA TYR A 136 15.45 -17.93 -4.25
C TYR A 136 15.75 -16.59 -3.59
N LEU A 137 17.03 -16.28 -3.45
CA LEU A 137 17.56 -15.16 -2.70
C LEU A 137 18.26 -14.20 -3.67
N SER A 138 17.96 -12.91 -3.57
CA SER A 138 18.62 -11.85 -4.32
C SER A 138 18.72 -10.58 -3.48
N LEU A 139 19.77 -9.78 -3.69
CA LEU A 139 19.82 -8.44 -3.09
C LEU A 139 18.85 -7.51 -3.81
N ASP A 140 18.35 -6.53 -3.07
CA ASP A 140 17.57 -5.44 -3.63
C ASP A 140 18.35 -4.69 -4.73
N PRO A 141 17.76 -4.44 -5.92
CA PRO A 141 18.43 -3.76 -7.01
C PRO A 141 18.89 -2.34 -6.67
N ASP A 142 18.17 -1.63 -5.82
CA ASP A 142 18.49 -0.27 -5.41
C ASP A 142 19.68 -0.29 -4.45
N PHE A 143 19.71 -1.27 -3.54
CA PHE A 143 20.88 -1.54 -2.70
C PHE A 143 22.12 -1.91 -3.52
N LYS A 144 22.00 -2.69 -4.60
CA LYS A 144 23.12 -3.00 -5.50
C LYS A 144 23.68 -1.74 -6.17
N ARG A 145 22.82 -0.81 -6.58
CA ARG A 145 23.24 0.47 -7.18
C ARG A 145 23.95 1.35 -6.15
N LEU A 146 23.41 1.44 -4.93
CA LEU A 146 24.03 2.23 -3.86
C LEU A 146 25.38 1.65 -3.41
N GLN A 147 25.51 0.33 -3.33
CA GLN A 147 26.81 -0.32 -3.11
C GLN A 147 27.84 0.03 -4.20
N ALA A 148 27.42 0.09 -5.47
CA ALA A 148 28.33 0.43 -6.56
C ALA A 148 28.77 1.91 -6.52
N THR A 149 27.89 2.81 -6.07
CA THR A 149 28.15 4.26 -6.05
C THR A 149 28.88 4.71 -4.78
N GLU A 150 28.52 4.15 -3.62
CA GLU A 150 28.93 4.66 -2.30
C GLU A 150 29.73 3.64 -1.46
N ASN A 151 29.87 2.39 -1.93
CA ASN A 151 30.57 1.30 -1.21
C ASN A 151 30.09 1.10 0.24
N ILE A 152 28.77 1.14 0.45
CA ILE A 152 28.11 1.07 1.76
C ILE A 152 28.48 -0.16 2.62
N LEU A 153 28.89 -1.29 2.01
CA LEU A 153 29.29 -2.52 2.70
C LEU A 153 30.75 -2.52 3.17
N GLN A 154 31.55 -1.51 2.81
CA GLN A 154 32.98 -1.41 3.14
C GLN A 154 33.71 -2.74 2.91
N VAL A 155 33.51 -3.31 1.71
CA VAL A 155 34.16 -4.58 1.33
C VAL A 155 35.56 -4.24 0.85
N ASN A 156 36.58 -4.65 1.61
CA ASN A 156 37.97 -4.54 1.19
C ASN A 156 38.24 -5.48 0.00
N GLU A 157 39.07 -5.05 -0.94
CA GLU A 157 39.44 -5.83 -2.14
C GLU A 157 39.94 -7.25 -1.84
N ASP A 158 40.51 -7.46 -0.64
CA ASP A 158 41.04 -8.75 -0.21
C ASP A 158 39.96 -9.85 -0.08
N ILE A 159 38.74 -9.49 0.32
CA ILE A 159 37.62 -10.44 0.43
C ILE A 159 37.09 -10.82 -0.97
N SER A 160 37.16 -9.89 -1.93
CA SER A 160 36.74 -10.12 -3.31
C SER A 160 37.66 -11.07 -4.08
N ARG A 161 38.93 -11.19 -3.65
CA ARG A 161 39.89 -12.13 -4.25
C ARG A 161 39.75 -13.57 -3.73
N GLU A 162 39.14 -13.78 -2.57
CA GLU A 162 38.92 -15.12 -2.01
C GLU A 162 37.68 -15.85 -2.58
N ILE A 163 36.77 -15.13 -3.25
CA ILE A 163 35.49 -15.68 -3.75
C ILE A 163 35.49 -15.91 -5.27
N ASN A 164 36.40 -15.29 -6.02
CA ASN A 164 36.61 -15.54 -7.46
C ASN A 164 37.58 -16.70 -7.68
#